data_AF-A0A373I5L2-F1
#
_entry.id   AF-A0A373I5L2-F1
#
_cell.length_a   1.000
_cell.length_b   1.000
_cell.length_c   1.000
_cell.angle_alpha   90.00
_cell.angle_beta   90.00
_cell.angle_gamma   90.00
#
_symmetry.space_group_name_H-M   'P 1'
#
loop_
_entity.id
_entity.type
_entity.pdbx_description
1 polymer ?
#
loop_
_entity_poly.entity_id
_entity_poly.type
_entity_poly.pdbx_seq_one_letter_code
_entity_poly.pdbx_strand_id
1 'polypeptide(L)'
;MNARKVVAMSLFDFFKKKEVSKAKSDGSDLLNKNQDNTFPIEKGISGKMPTCDSLYPHEVLVLSYASYYCTSGNKFPKFWSYEYGIKDVQSILSKLEKDGFIEIDFSANRLTKKKISELKPVLQSHGLKASGKKSEMIERILENISEEELDILFPEKPYKYTSKGEALLKKYEWIPYIHNHRINGLDIWNFTEKMQTPPYRNYRDKIWQYFNEECIKNIETRDFGCYRCVKLEMADFLVEEHNEKGAFKLLCEVISYDLSGLCNGFNMEYLSIYSENFFPYEKSIVTMAPAITKRIKNMSDDFGWSEKELISNLLKEISAIKLPFTIFIPEEKVEIVIAEINDDKLTLESIYNTGAKRFKRQYRI
;
A
#
# COMPACT_ATOMS: atom_id res chain seq x y z
N MET A 1 -25.15 29.44 -8.41
CA MET A 1 -23.93 29.40 -7.56
C MET A 1 -24.13 28.31 -6.51
N ASN A 2 -23.63 27.11 -6.75
CA ASN A 2 -23.64 26.02 -5.78
C ASN A 2 -22.18 25.72 -5.43
N ALA A 3 -21.75 26.21 -4.27
CA ALA A 3 -20.46 25.87 -3.69
C ALA A 3 -20.50 24.39 -3.25
N ARG A 4 -19.87 23.52 -4.03
CA ARG A 4 -19.59 22.15 -3.59
C ARG A 4 -18.65 22.22 -2.39
N LYS A 5 -19.14 21.75 -1.23
CA LYS A 5 -18.32 21.47 -0.03
C LYS A 5 -17.14 20.59 -0.45
N VAL A 6 -15.94 21.13 -0.41
CA VAL A 6 -14.70 20.36 -0.40
C VAL A 6 -14.67 19.63 0.94
N VAL A 7 -14.89 18.32 0.90
CA VAL A 7 -14.65 17.44 2.06
C VAL A 7 -13.14 17.21 2.09
N ALA A 8 -12.46 17.79 3.06
CA ALA A 8 -11.06 17.46 3.34
C ALA A 8 -11.02 16.00 3.80
N MET A 9 -10.46 15.12 2.97
CA MET A 9 -10.19 13.73 3.36
C MET A 9 -9.21 13.73 4.52
N SER A 10 -9.63 13.11 5.62
CA SER A 10 -8.83 12.89 6.82
C SER A 10 -7.88 11.72 6.58
N LEU A 11 -6.72 11.72 7.23
CA LEU A 11 -5.79 10.57 7.34
C LEU A 11 -6.50 9.23 7.67
N PHE A 12 -7.73 9.28 8.18
CA PHE A 12 -8.60 8.15 8.47
C PHE A 12 -9.13 7.35 7.26
N ASP A 13 -9.21 7.92 6.06
CA ASP A 13 -9.74 7.17 4.90
C ASP A 13 -8.79 6.05 4.43
N PHE A 14 -7.52 6.11 4.84
CA PHE A 14 -6.49 5.14 4.49
C PHE A 14 -6.57 3.81 5.28
N PHE A 15 -7.27 3.77 6.42
CA PHE A 15 -7.32 2.61 7.31
C PHE A 15 -8.48 1.64 7.02
N LYS A 16 -9.24 1.81 5.93
CA LYS A 16 -10.18 0.79 5.48
C LYS A 16 -9.42 -0.39 4.87
N LYS A 17 -9.19 -1.38 5.72
CA LYS A 17 -8.70 -2.72 5.41
C LYS A 17 -9.37 -3.28 4.14
N LYS A 18 -8.66 -3.29 3.00
CA LYS A 18 -9.00 -4.18 1.89
C LYS A 18 -8.79 -5.62 2.37
N GLU A 19 -9.82 -6.45 2.28
CA GLU A 19 -9.67 -7.88 2.47
C GLU A 19 -8.73 -8.44 1.40
N VAL A 20 -7.50 -8.76 1.80
CA VAL A 20 -6.58 -9.57 0.98
C VAL A 20 -6.97 -11.02 1.20
N SER A 21 -7.39 -11.69 0.13
CA SER A 21 -7.64 -13.12 0.10
C SER A 21 -6.37 -13.89 0.46
N LYS A 22 -6.47 -14.73 1.50
CA LYS A 22 -5.41 -15.66 1.91
C LYS A 22 -5.24 -16.75 0.84
N ALA A 23 -4.18 -16.68 0.04
CA ALA A 23 -3.59 -17.87 -0.54
C ALA A 23 -2.73 -18.54 0.55
N LYS A 24 -3.01 -19.81 0.86
CA LYS A 24 -2.17 -20.64 1.74
C LYS A 24 -0.92 -21.03 0.97
N SER A 25 0.24 -20.55 1.40
CA SER A 25 1.51 -21.24 1.17
C SER A 25 2.08 -21.64 2.53
N ASP A 26 2.50 -22.90 2.63
CA ASP A 26 3.16 -23.46 3.81
C ASP A 26 4.49 -22.73 4.04
N GLY A 27 4.47 -21.80 5.01
CA GLY A 27 5.64 -21.06 5.49
C GLY A 27 5.84 -21.20 7.00
N SER A 28 5.25 -22.22 7.63
CA SER A 28 5.23 -22.35 9.09
C SER A 28 6.60 -22.64 9.72
N ASP A 29 7.59 -23.08 8.94
CA ASP A 29 8.92 -23.46 9.46
C ASP A 29 9.98 -22.36 9.44
N LEU A 30 9.71 -21.20 8.84
CA LEU A 30 10.67 -20.06 8.81
C LEU A 30 10.40 -19.00 9.89
N LEU A 31 9.29 -19.08 10.62
CA LEU A 31 8.87 -18.06 11.59
C LEU A 31 9.48 -18.22 12.99
N ASN A 32 10.17 -19.33 13.28
CA ASN A 32 10.67 -19.64 14.62
C ASN A 32 12.19 -19.47 14.82
N LYS A 33 12.94 -18.93 13.84
CA LYS A 33 14.40 -18.76 13.94
C LYS A 33 14.95 -17.33 14.07
N ASN A 34 14.10 -16.31 14.07
CA ASN A 34 14.56 -14.90 14.02
C ASN A 34 14.11 -14.04 15.22
N GLN A 35 14.17 -14.55 16.45
CA GLN A 35 13.90 -13.70 17.64
C GLN A 35 15.12 -12.93 18.16
N ASP A 36 16.33 -13.14 17.61
CA ASP A 36 17.57 -12.60 18.20
C ASP A 36 18.45 -11.73 17.28
N ASN A 37 17.95 -11.33 16.11
CA ASN A 37 18.72 -10.55 15.13
C ASN A 37 18.17 -9.14 14.85
N THR A 38 17.34 -8.57 15.73
CA THR A 38 16.88 -7.19 15.55
C THR A 38 17.99 -6.20 15.91
N PHE A 39 18.45 -5.44 14.92
CA PHE A 39 19.46 -4.40 15.10
C PHE A 39 18.87 -3.24 15.93
N PRO A 40 19.40 -2.92 17.12
CA PRO A 40 18.84 -1.87 17.97
C PRO A 40 18.91 -0.49 17.32
N ILE A 41 17.82 0.29 17.41
CA ILE A 41 17.73 1.62 16.79
C ILE A 41 18.83 2.56 17.28
N GLU A 42 19.25 2.43 18.54
CA GLU A 42 20.28 3.25 19.17
C GLU A 42 21.63 3.11 18.47
N LYS A 43 21.92 1.93 17.93
CA LYS A 43 23.13 1.71 17.12
C LYS A 43 22.99 2.36 15.74
N GLY A 44 21.80 2.36 15.16
CA GLY A 44 21.51 2.93 13.84
C GLY A 44 21.58 4.45 13.78
N ILE A 45 21.30 5.11 14.91
CA ILE A 45 21.35 6.57 15.05
C ILE A 45 22.61 7.07 15.78
N SER A 46 23.48 6.17 16.25
CA SER A 46 24.68 6.56 16.99
C SER A 46 25.55 7.52 16.18
N GLY A 47 25.88 8.68 16.76
CA GLY A 47 26.68 9.73 16.13
C GLY A 47 25.97 10.52 15.02
N LYS A 48 24.70 10.22 14.72
CA LYS A 48 23.89 10.99 13.76
C LYS A 48 23.14 12.10 14.49
N MET A 49 22.87 13.19 13.77
CA MET A 49 21.97 14.24 14.26
C MET A 49 20.55 13.98 13.78
N PRO A 50 19.52 14.42 14.53
CA PRO A 50 18.14 14.38 14.06
C PRO A 50 17.97 15.18 12.76
N THR A 51 17.29 14.58 11.77
CA THR A 51 17.11 15.18 10.45
C THR A 51 15.74 15.85 10.26
N CYS A 52 14.79 15.63 11.16
CA CYS A 52 13.40 16.08 11.04
C CYS A 52 13.03 17.11 12.12
N ASP A 53 13.63 18.31 12.06
CA ASP A 53 13.46 19.39 13.04
C ASP A 53 13.54 18.89 14.49
N SER A 54 14.73 18.43 14.92
CA SER A 54 15.05 17.81 16.22
C SER A 54 14.57 16.37 16.45
N LEU A 55 13.81 15.79 15.52
CA LEU A 55 13.43 14.36 15.56
C LEU A 55 14.18 13.52 14.51
N TYR A 56 14.32 12.23 14.79
CA TYR A 56 14.69 11.24 13.78
C TYR A 56 13.46 10.74 12.99
N PRO A 57 13.65 10.21 11.78
CA PRO A 57 12.55 9.65 10.98
C PRO A 57 11.66 8.66 11.73
N HIS A 58 12.24 7.76 12.54
CA HIS A 58 11.47 6.81 13.33
C HIS A 58 10.63 7.46 14.44
N GLU A 59 11.09 8.59 15.01
CA GLU A 59 10.32 9.34 16.00
C GLU A 59 9.14 10.09 15.35
N VAL A 60 9.33 10.59 14.13
CA VAL A 60 8.22 11.15 13.32
C VAL A 60 7.22 10.05 12.97
N LEU A 61 7.69 8.83 12.67
CA LEU A 61 6.81 7.70 12.47
C LEU A 61 6.05 7.34 13.74
N VAL A 62 6.69 7.30 14.92
CA VAL A 62 5.97 7.10 16.20
C VAL A 62 4.96 8.21 16.44
N LEU A 63 5.33 9.47 16.15
CA LEU A 63 4.41 10.61 16.23
C LEU A 63 3.17 10.39 15.37
N SER A 64 3.29 9.87 14.15
CA SER A 64 2.12 9.62 13.28
C SER A 64 1.16 8.56 13.81
N TYR A 65 1.61 7.74 14.78
CA TYR A 65 0.78 6.75 15.47
C TYR A 65 0.32 7.22 16.86
N ALA A 66 0.81 8.35 17.37
CA ALA A 66 0.64 8.72 18.78
C ALA A 66 -0.83 8.83 19.19
N SER A 67 -1.71 9.30 18.29
CA SER A 67 -3.15 9.38 18.58
C SER A 67 -3.84 8.03 18.79
N TYR A 68 -3.21 6.91 18.41
CA TYR A 68 -3.70 5.56 18.71
C TYR A 68 -3.29 5.08 20.10
N TYR A 69 -2.28 5.68 20.71
CA TYR A 69 -1.72 5.28 21.99
C TYR A 69 -2.25 6.11 23.17
N CYS A 70 -1.95 5.63 24.37
CA CYS A 70 -2.25 6.25 25.66
C CYS A 70 -0.97 6.49 26.48
N THR A 71 -1.09 7.09 27.65
CA THR A 71 0.02 7.29 28.60
C THR A 71 0.55 5.97 29.18
N SER A 72 -0.25 4.92 29.20
CA SER A 72 0.10 3.59 29.71
C SER A 72 -0.80 2.50 29.08
N GLY A 73 -0.55 1.23 29.41
CA GLY A 73 -1.41 0.11 28.98
C GLY A 73 -1.33 -0.24 27.48
N ASN A 74 -0.45 0.42 26.73
CA ASN A 74 -0.32 0.21 25.29
C ASN A 74 0.17 -1.19 24.93
N LYS A 75 -0.39 -1.72 23.84
CA LYS A 75 0.15 -2.88 23.14
C LYS A 75 0.71 -2.42 21.80
N PHE A 76 2.02 -2.45 21.66
CA PHE A 76 2.70 -2.00 20.46
C PHE A 76 2.74 -3.12 19.40
N PRO A 77 2.42 -2.81 18.13
CA PRO A 77 2.64 -3.72 17.01
C PRO A 77 4.09 -4.20 16.94
N LYS A 78 4.30 -5.48 16.55
CA LYS A 78 5.66 -6.07 16.50
C LYS A 78 6.60 -5.39 15.50
N PHE A 79 6.05 -4.70 14.49
CA PHE A 79 6.84 -4.04 13.43
C PHE A 79 7.80 -2.98 13.97
N TRP A 80 7.44 -2.31 15.08
CA TRP A 80 8.33 -1.37 15.73
C TRP A 80 9.68 -2.00 16.08
N SER A 81 9.67 -3.25 16.53
CA SER A 81 10.89 -3.99 16.86
C SER A 81 11.57 -4.56 15.61
N TYR A 82 10.84 -5.33 14.78
CA TYR A 82 11.49 -6.09 13.70
C TYR A 82 11.82 -5.25 12.45
N GLU A 83 11.12 -4.14 12.19
CA GLU A 83 11.42 -3.24 11.06
C GLU A 83 12.28 -2.05 11.48
N TYR A 84 12.07 -1.53 12.70
CA TYR A 84 12.69 -0.27 13.13
C TYR A 84 13.66 -0.40 14.31
N GLY A 85 13.80 -1.59 14.91
CA GLY A 85 14.68 -1.79 16.07
C GLY A 85 14.22 -1.06 17.35
N ILE A 86 12.98 -0.58 17.39
CA ILE A 86 12.40 0.16 18.53
C ILE A 86 11.84 -0.84 19.53
N LYS A 87 12.51 -0.95 20.69
CA LYS A 87 12.08 -1.82 21.79
C LYS A 87 11.09 -1.14 22.73
N ASP A 88 11.23 0.17 22.93
CA ASP A 88 10.42 0.96 23.84
C ASP A 88 9.78 2.16 23.11
N VAL A 89 8.62 1.92 22.51
CA VAL A 89 7.82 2.96 21.86
C VAL A 89 7.26 3.96 22.89
N GLN A 90 7.02 3.52 24.13
CA GLN A 90 6.46 4.38 25.18
C GLN A 90 7.44 5.48 25.57
N SER A 91 8.74 5.17 25.66
CA SER A 91 9.78 6.16 25.91
C SER A 91 9.80 7.28 24.86
N ILE A 92 9.61 6.93 23.58
CA ILE A 92 9.51 7.91 22.48
C ILE A 92 8.25 8.76 22.64
N LEU A 93 7.10 8.18 22.97
CA LEU A 93 5.86 8.94 23.24
C LEU A 93 6.06 9.93 24.40
N SER A 94 6.67 9.51 25.51
CA SER A 94 6.97 10.39 26.64
C SER A 94 7.92 11.53 26.26
N LYS A 95 8.90 11.28 25.38
CA LYS A 95 9.75 12.34 24.81
C LYS A 95 8.94 13.30 23.93
N LEU A 96 8.11 12.79 23.02
CA LEU A 96 7.28 13.60 22.14
C LEU A 96 6.29 14.48 22.92
N GLU A 97 5.76 13.98 24.03
CA GLU A 97 4.92 14.73 24.96
C GLU A 97 5.72 15.85 25.64
N LYS A 98 6.88 15.52 26.22
CA LYS A 98 7.78 16.49 26.86
C LYS A 98 8.22 17.60 25.89
N ASP A 99 8.48 17.25 24.64
CA ASP A 99 8.91 18.17 23.59
C ASP A 99 7.72 18.94 22.95
N GLY A 100 6.49 18.69 23.41
CA GLY A 100 5.28 19.43 23.04
C GLY A 100 4.72 19.09 21.66
N PHE A 101 5.04 17.92 21.10
CA PHE A 101 4.46 17.43 19.84
C PHE A 101 3.11 16.74 20.04
N ILE A 102 2.93 16.10 21.20
CA ILE A 102 1.66 15.52 21.63
C ILE A 102 1.31 16.00 23.03
N GLU A 103 0.05 15.90 23.38
CA GLU A 103 -0.44 16.18 24.72
C GLU A 103 -1.52 15.17 25.11
N ILE A 104 -1.81 15.11 26.41
CA ILE A 104 -2.92 14.29 26.91
C ILE A 104 -4.24 14.86 26.40
N ASP A 105 -5.07 13.98 25.85
CA ASP A 105 -6.44 14.30 25.47
C ASP A 105 -7.37 14.06 26.66
N PHE A 106 -7.70 15.15 27.35
CA PHE A 106 -8.64 15.19 28.47
C PHE A 106 -10.12 15.16 28.05
N SER A 107 -10.41 14.97 26.76
CA SER A 107 -11.79 14.87 26.28
C SER A 107 -12.41 13.48 26.51
N ALA A 108 -13.71 13.38 26.23
CA ALA A 108 -14.48 12.14 26.14
C ALA A 108 -13.81 11.00 25.34
N ASN A 109 -12.78 11.30 24.54
CA ASN A 109 -12.04 10.37 23.72
C ASN A 109 -11.38 9.22 24.49
N ARG A 110 -11.10 9.35 25.79
CA ARG A 110 -10.61 8.20 26.59
C ARG A 110 -11.60 7.03 26.57
N LEU A 111 -12.90 7.34 26.61
CA LEU A 111 -13.97 6.34 26.61
C LEU A 111 -14.27 5.84 25.20
N THR A 112 -14.04 6.65 24.16
CA THR A 112 -14.24 6.24 22.76
C THR A 112 -13.28 5.12 22.35
N LYS A 113 -12.10 5.02 22.96
CA LYS A 113 -11.15 3.92 22.74
C LYS A 113 -11.50 2.62 23.46
N LYS A 114 -12.34 2.65 24.50
CA LYS A 114 -12.72 1.46 25.30
C LYS A 114 -13.73 0.58 24.58
N LYS A 115 -13.65 -0.73 24.75
CA LYS A 115 -14.64 -1.67 24.19
C LYS A 115 -15.95 -1.57 24.97
N ILE A 116 -17.05 -1.94 24.33
CA ILE A 116 -18.37 -2.02 24.99
C ILE A 116 -18.31 -2.94 26.22
N SER A 117 -17.52 -4.01 26.17
CA SER A 117 -17.29 -4.91 27.30
C SER A 117 -16.61 -4.26 28.50
N GLU A 118 -15.85 -3.18 28.29
CA GLU A 118 -15.18 -2.42 29.36
C GLU A 118 -16.09 -1.32 29.92
N LEU A 119 -16.99 -0.76 29.08
CA LEU A 119 -17.93 0.29 29.51
C LEU A 119 -19.15 -0.26 30.27
N LYS A 120 -19.63 -1.46 29.93
CA LYS A 120 -20.81 -2.06 30.57
C LYS A 120 -20.67 -2.26 32.08
N PRO A 121 -19.57 -2.83 32.61
CA PRO A 121 -19.40 -3.01 34.05
C PRO A 121 -19.47 -1.70 34.83
N VAL A 122 -18.88 -0.62 34.28
CA VAL A 122 -18.90 0.71 34.90
C VAL A 122 -20.33 1.27 34.96
N LEU A 123 -21.10 1.18 33.88
CA LEU A 123 -22.50 1.59 33.91
C LEU A 123 -23.30 0.78 34.95
N GLN A 124 -23.10 -0.54 35.00
CA GLN A 124 -23.82 -1.40 35.93
C GLN A 124 -23.47 -1.13 37.40
N SER A 125 -22.19 -0.87 37.72
CA SER A 125 -21.76 -0.56 39.09
C SER A 125 -22.35 0.75 39.61
N HIS A 126 -22.73 1.66 38.71
CA HIS A 126 -23.39 2.94 39.03
C HIS A 126 -24.92 2.88 38.89
N GLY A 127 -25.51 1.70 38.70
CA GLY A 127 -26.95 1.54 38.49
C GLY A 127 -27.47 2.16 37.19
N LEU A 128 -26.58 2.47 36.23
CA LEU A 128 -26.91 3.08 34.96
C LEU A 128 -27.25 2.01 33.90
N LYS A 129 -28.07 2.40 32.93
CA LYS A 129 -28.47 1.52 31.82
C LYS A 129 -27.27 1.17 30.94
N ALA A 130 -26.89 -0.12 30.94
CA ALA A 130 -25.76 -0.67 30.18
C ALA A 130 -26.11 -1.20 28.78
N SER A 131 -27.21 -0.73 28.19
CA SER A 131 -27.67 -1.07 26.84
C SER A 131 -27.85 0.19 25.97
N GLY A 132 -27.70 0.04 24.65
CA GLY A 132 -27.80 1.14 23.68
C GLY A 132 -26.59 1.23 22.77
N LYS A 133 -26.49 2.33 22.00
CA LYS A 133 -25.31 2.62 21.18
C LYS A 133 -24.12 2.97 22.07
N LYS A 134 -22.91 2.71 21.59
CA LYS A 134 -21.68 3.04 22.33
C LYS A 134 -21.57 4.53 22.66
N SER A 135 -21.98 5.41 21.74
CA SER A 135 -21.96 6.86 21.97
C SER A 135 -22.87 7.27 23.14
N GLU A 136 -24.09 6.73 23.21
CA GLU A 136 -25.04 6.97 24.30
C GLU A 136 -24.52 6.43 25.63
N MET A 137 -23.82 5.29 25.61
CA MET A 137 -23.18 4.73 26.80
C MET A 137 -22.07 5.64 27.33
N ILE A 138 -21.27 6.21 26.43
CA ILE A 138 -20.20 7.15 26.77
C ILE A 138 -20.79 8.45 27.35
N GLU A 139 -21.83 8.99 26.71
CA GLU A 139 -22.53 10.19 27.18
C GLU A 139 -23.07 10.01 28.61
N ARG A 140 -23.75 8.89 28.89
CA ARG A 140 -24.23 8.57 30.25
C ARG A 140 -23.10 8.50 31.27
N ILE A 141 -21.96 7.91 30.90
CA ILE A 141 -20.79 7.84 31.78
C ILE A 141 -20.30 9.26 32.10
N LEU A 142 -20.17 10.13 31.10
CA LEU A 142 -19.68 11.50 31.27
C LEU A 142 -20.66 12.40 32.05
N GLU A 143 -21.96 12.18 31.93
CA GLU A 143 -22.98 12.95 32.64
C GLU A 143 -23.14 12.56 34.11
N ASN A 144 -22.80 11.31 34.47
CA ASN A 144 -23.14 10.74 35.78
C ASN A 144 -21.92 10.36 36.63
N ILE A 145 -20.71 10.34 36.07
CA ILE A 145 -19.49 9.94 36.77
C ILE A 145 -18.50 11.09 36.70
N SER A 146 -17.95 11.46 37.86
CA SER A 146 -16.99 12.56 38.01
C SER A 146 -15.68 12.30 37.26
N GLU A 147 -14.98 13.37 36.88
CA GLU A 147 -13.70 13.27 36.18
C GLU A 147 -12.64 12.53 37.03
N GLU A 148 -12.64 12.78 38.34
CA GLU A 148 -11.75 12.14 39.30
C GLU A 148 -11.99 10.63 39.38
N GLU A 149 -13.26 10.21 39.39
CA GLU A 149 -13.61 8.79 39.40
C GLU A 149 -13.32 8.12 38.07
N LEU A 150 -13.53 8.81 36.96
CA LEU A 150 -13.16 8.30 35.65
C LEU A 150 -11.65 8.16 35.47
N ASP A 151 -10.84 9.02 36.09
CA ASP A 151 -9.38 8.86 36.13
C ASP A 151 -8.94 7.61 36.92
N ILE A 152 -9.72 7.20 37.92
CA ILE A 152 -9.48 5.95 38.67
C ILE A 152 -9.91 4.73 37.83
N LEU A 153 -11.09 4.79 37.21
CA LEU A 153 -11.65 3.69 36.42
C LEU A 153 -10.92 3.49 35.09
N PHE A 154 -10.43 4.57 34.48
CA PHE A 154 -9.78 4.61 33.19
C PHE A 154 -8.48 5.44 33.26
N PRO A 155 -7.44 4.96 33.96
CA PRO A 155 -6.20 5.71 34.19
C PRO A 155 -5.37 5.93 32.92
N GLU A 156 -5.64 5.17 31.86
CA GLU A 156 -4.98 5.28 30.56
C GLU A 156 -5.52 6.49 29.80
N LYS A 157 -4.73 7.56 29.71
CA LYS A 157 -5.15 8.79 29.03
C LYS A 157 -4.67 8.78 27.58
N PRO A 158 -5.55 8.96 26.58
CA PRO A 158 -5.15 8.97 25.18
C PRO A 158 -4.28 10.20 24.86
N TYR A 159 -3.39 10.05 23.89
CA TYR A 159 -2.68 11.19 23.31
C TYR A 159 -3.48 11.82 22.16
N LYS A 160 -3.28 13.13 21.96
CA LYS A 160 -3.65 13.87 20.75
C LYS A 160 -2.47 14.74 20.29
N TYR A 161 -2.52 15.18 19.04
CA TYR A 161 -1.51 16.06 18.48
C TYR A 161 -1.67 17.49 19.00
N THR A 162 -0.56 18.17 19.25
CA THR A 162 -0.54 19.64 19.38
C THR A 162 -0.44 20.26 17.98
N SER A 163 -0.66 21.57 17.85
CA SER A 163 -0.43 22.27 16.57
C SER A 163 1.01 22.12 16.06
N LYS A 164 1.99 22.00 16.97
CA LYS A 164 3.39 21.71 16.65
C LYS A 164 3.55 20.31 16.05
N GLY A 165 2.92 19.30 16.65
CA GLY A 165 2.90 17.94 16.13
C GLY A 165 2.25 17.83 14.75
N GLU A 166 1.09 18.46 14.56
CA GLU A 166 0.39 18.48 13.27
C GLU A 166 1.21 19.15 12.17
N ALA A 167 1.83 20.30 12.46
CA ALA A 167 2.70 20.99 11.52
C ALA A 167 3.92 20.14 11.13
N LEU A 168 4.51 19.42 12.09
CA LEU A 168 5.63 18.53 11.84
C LEU A 168 5.20 17.34 10.95
N LEU A 169 4.10 16.67 11.27
CA LEU A 169 3.58 15.55 10.47
C LEU A 169 3.24 15.97 9.04
N LYS A 170 2.70 17.18 8.85
CA LYS A 170 2.46 17.73 7.51
C LYS A 170 3.78 17.99 6.76
N LYS A 171 4.80 18.51 7.44
CA LYS A 171 6.10 18.79 6.83
C LYS A 171 6.83 17.51 6.39
N TYR A 172 6.67 16.41 7.12
CA TYR A 172 7.34 15.12 6.87
C TYR A 172 6.35 14.02 6.46
N GLU A 173 5.28 14.37 5.75
CA GLU A 173 4.16 13.47 5.43
C GLU A 173 4.58 12.22 4.64
N TRP A 174 5.74 12.26 3.98
CA TRP A 174 6.29 11.09 3.29
C TRP A 174 6.72 9.96 4.21
N ILE A 175 7.05 10.22 5.47
CA ILE A 175 7.52 9.19 6.41
C ILE A 175 6.43 8.14 6.67
N PRO A 176 5.23 8.52 7.15
CA PRO A 176 4.13 7.56 7.26
C PRO A 176 3.69 7.03 5.89
N TYR A 177 3.80 7.82 4.82
CA TYR A 177 3.49 7.35 3.46
C TYR A 177 4.37 6.15 3.07
N ILE A 178 5.70 6.27 3.14
CA ILE A 178 6.64 5.20 2.78
C ILE A 178 6.46 3.96 3.66
N HIS A 179 6.26 4.13 4.97
CA HIS A 179 5.97 2.99 5.87
C HIS A 179 4.73 2.19 5.42
N ASN A 180 3.65 2.89 5.06
CA ASN A 180 2.39 2.27 4.71
C ASN A 180 2.40 1.64 3.31
N HIS A 181 3.12 2.23 2.35
CA HIS A 181 3.13 1.77 0.96
C HIS A 181 4.20 0.73 0.67
N ARG A 182 5.27 0.67 1.48
CA ARG A 182 6.36 -0.32 1.36
C ARG A 182 6.94 -0.39 -0.06
N ILE A 183 7.18 0.77 -0.67
CA ILE A 183 7.78 0.88 -2.00
C ILE A 183 9.15 0.19 -1.97
N ASN A 184 9.35 -0.78 -2.86
CA ASN A 184 10.60 -1.56 -2.87
C ASN A 184 11.81 -0.64 -3.02
N GLY A 185 12.87 -0.89 -2.25
CA GLY A 185 14.09 -0.07 -2.26
C GLY A 185 13.98 1.29 -1.53
N LEU A 186 12.80 1.69 -1.05
CA LEU A 186 12.61 2.89 -0.25
C LEU A 186 12.25 2.56 1.21
N ASP A 187 12.84 3.32 2.13
CA ASP A 187 12.51 3.28 3.55
C ASP A 187 12.47 4.70 4.15
N ILE A 188 12.02 4.82 5.41
CA ILE A 188 11.86 6.13 6.06
C ILE A 188 13.18 6.91 6.20
N TRP A 189 14.33 6.23 6.17
CA TRP A 189 15.65 6.84 6.31
C TRP A 189 16.17 7.30 4.97
N ASN A 190 16.29 6.37 4.01
CA ASN A 190 16.85 6.65 2.69
C ASN A 190 15.98 7.65 1.93
N PHE A 191 14.66 7.62 2.14
CA PHE A 191 13.76 8.51 1.44
C PHE A 191 13.75 9.89 2.10
N THR A 192 13.92 9.98 3.42
CA THR A 192 14.12 11.28 4.10
C THR A 192 15.42 11.94 3.65
N GLU A 193 16.50 11.18 3.50
CA GLU A 193 17.76 11.69 2.93
C GLU A 193 17.55 12.20 1.48
N LYS A 194 16.87 11.40 0.65
CA LYS A 194 16.47 11.83 -0.71
C LYS A 194 15.64 13.11 -0.68
N MET A 195 14.72 13.28 0.27
CA MET A 195 13.90 14.50 0.38
C MET A 195 14.73 15.74 0.72
N GLN A 196 15.80 15.57 1.51
CA GLN A 196 16.68 16.65 1.99
C GLN A 196 17.80 17.02 1.04
N THR A 197 17.92 16.31 -0.09
CA THR A 197 18.90 16.58 -1.13
C THR A 197 18.24 17.22 -2.38
N PRO A 198 18.96 18.11 -3.09
CA PRO A 198 18.47 18.66 -4.36
C PRO A 198 18.24 17.57 -5.42
N PRO A 199 17.27 17.75 -6.35
CA PRO A 199 16.34 18.86 -6.42
C PRO A 199 15.25 18.80 -5.35
N TYR A 200 14.91 19.94 -4.75
CA TYR A 200 13.82 20.02 -3.78
C TYR A 200 12.47 20.04 -4.52
N ARG A 201 11.67 19.00 -4.33
CA ARG A 201 10.37 18.78 -4.99
C ARG A 201 9.40 18.11 -4.03
N ASN A 202 8.13 18.03 -4.41
CA ASN A 202 7.15 17.26 -3.64
C ASN A 202 7.60 15.79 -3.57
N TYR A 203 7.29 15.12 -2.45
CA TYR A 203 7.71 13.74 -2.24
C TYR A 203 7.13 12.78 -3.27
N ARG A 204 5.91 13.04 -3.77
CA ARG A 204 5.27 12.26 -4.82
C ARG A 204 6.04 12.32 -6.14
N ASP A 205 6.56 13.50 -6.51
CA ASP A 205 7.42 13.66 -7.68
C ASP A 205 8.73 12.87 -7.53
N LYS A 206 9.32 12.83 -6.32
CA LYS A 206 10.54 12.04 -6.07
C LYS A 206 10.30 10.54 -6.12
N ILE A 207 9.13 10.09 -5.65
CA ILE A 207 8.70 8.69 -5.80
C ILE A 207 8.51 8.34 -7.28
N TRP A 208 7.82 9.21 -8.04
CA TRP A 208 7.65 9.01 -9.47
C TRP A 208 8.98 8.97 -10.22
N GLN A 209 9.91 9.87 -9.88
CA GLN A 209 11.28 9.83 -10.41
C GLN A 209 11.97 8.51 -10.09
N TYR A 210 11.90 8.06 -8.82
CA TYR A 210 12.47 6.78 -8.40
C TYR A 210 11.92 5.60 -9.21
N PHE A 211 10.60 5.54 -9.43
CA PHE A 211 10.00 4.50 -10.26
C PHE A 211 10.51 4.53 -11.71
N ASN A 212 10.71 5.72 -12.29
CA ASN A 212 11.27 5.84 -13.63
C ASN A 212 12.73 5.35 -13.68
N GLU A 213 13.54 5.68 -12.67
CA GLU A 213 14.92 5.20 -12.55
C GLU A 213 14.98 3.67 -12.44
N GLU A 214 14.13 3.06 -11.60
CA GLU A 214 14.03 1.59 -11.49
C GLU A 214 13.52 0.95 -12.80
N CYS A 215 12.57 1.58 -13.50
CA CYS A 215 12.12 1.13 -14.81
C CYS A 215 13.27 1.10 -15.83
N ILE A 216 14.07 2.17 -15.90
CA ILE A 216 15.23 2.26 -16.81
C ILE A 216 16.24 1.16 -16.48
N LYS A 217 16.61 1.04 -15.20
CA LYS A 217 17.55 0.01 -14.73
C LYS A 217 17.08 -1.40 -15.11
N ASN A 218 15.81 -1.72 -14.85
CA ASN A 218 15.25 -3.04 -15.17
C ASN A 218 15.22 -3.32 -16.69
N ILE A 219 14.99 -2.29 -17.53
CA ILE A 219 15.10 -2.45 -18.98
C ILE A 219 16.55 -2.75 -19.38
N GLU A 220 17.51 -1.98 -18.85
CA GLU A 220 18.93 -2.13 -19.16
C GLU A 220 19.48 -3.51 -18.77
N THR A 221 19.02 -4.06 -17.64
CA THR A 221 19.40 -5.40 -17.16
C THR A 221 18.53 -6.52 -17.72
N ARG A 222 17.52 -6.20 -18.55
CA ARG A 222 16.52 -7.16 -19.08
C ARG A 222 15.71 -7.87 -17.98
N ASP A 223 15.53 -7.21 -16.84
CA ASP A 223 14.68 -7.68 -15.74
C ASP A 223 13.21 -7.27 -15.96
N PHE A 224 12.62 -7.79 -17.04
CA PHE A 224 11.28 -7.39 -17.48
C PHE A 224 10.17 -7.76 -16.49
N GLY A 225 10.37 -8.83 -15.70
CA GLY A 225 9.51 -9.20 -14.59
C GLY A 225 9.53 -8.18 -13.46
N CYS A 226 10.69 -7.60 -13.16
CA CYS A 226 10.80 -6.49 -12.20
C CYS A 226 10.23 -5.19 -12.78
N TYR A 227 10.49 -4.91 -14.07
CA TYR A 227 9.93 -3.75 -14.77
C TYR A 227 8.40 -3.69 -14.67
N ARG A 228 7.71 -4.79 -15.00
CA ARG A 228 6.23 -4.83 -14.92
C ARG A 228 5.71 -4.66 -13.49
N CYS A 229 6.45 -5.13 -12.48
CA CYS A 229 6.08 -4.91 -11.07
C CYS A 229 6.15 -3.42 -10.72
N VAL A 230 7.21 -2.72 -11.14
CA VAL A 230 7.31 -1.26 -10.95
C VAL A 230 6.17 -0.54 -11.68
N LYS A 231 5.83 -0.95 -12.90
CA LYS A 231 4.68 -0.37 -13.64
C LYS A 231 3.34 -0.58 -12.94
N LEU A 232 3.16 -1.74 -12.29
CA LEU A 232 1.98 -2.01 -11.48
C LEU A 232 1.93 -1.10 -10.25
N GLU A 233 3.04 -0.91 -9.54
CA GLU A 233 3.15 0.02 -8.42
C GLU A 233 2.87 1.47 -8.87
N MET A 234 3.40 1.89 -10.03
CA MET A 234 3.11 3.19 -10.62
C MET A 234 1.62 3.35 -10.97
N ALA A 235 0.95 2.29 -11.41
CA ALA A 235 -0.49 2.33 -11.69
C ALA A 235 -1.30 2.56 -10.41
N ASP A 236 -0.97 1.85 -9.32
CA ASP A 236 -1.60 2.07 -8.01
C ASP A 236 -1.34 3.49 -7.50
N PHE A 237 -0.12 3.99 -7.68
CA PHE A 237 0.25 5.36 -7.32
C PHE A 237 -0.58 6.42 -8.05
N LEU A 238 -0.91 6.22 -9.32
CA LEU A 238 -1.77 7.14 -10.08
C LEU A 238 -3.25 7.03 -9.69
N VAL A 239 -3.73 5.86 -9.28
CA VAL A 239 -5.09 5.71 -8.76
C VAL A 239 -5.25 6.52 -7.46
N GLU A 240 -4.25 6.50 -6.58
CA GLU A 240 -4.24 7.34 -5.37
C GLU A 240 -4.29 8.84 -5.69
N GLU A 241 -3.73 9.27 -6.82
CA GLU A 241 -3.75 10.66 -7.29
C GLU A 241 -5.03 11.02 -8.06
N HIS A 242 -6.01 10.12 -8.14
CA HIS A 242 -7.21 10.30 -8.97
C HIS A 242 -6.87 10.53 -10.46
N ASN A 243 -5.83 9.85 -10.93
CA ASN A 243 -5.41 9.81 -12.34
C ASN A 243 -5.63 8.40 -12.91
N GLU A 244 -6.89 7.97 -12.93
CA GLU A 244 -7.28 6.64 -13.38
C GLU A 244 -6.96 6.45 -14.87
N LYS A 245 -7.04 7.51 -15.69
CA LYS A 245 -6.65 7.42 -17.11
C LYS A 245 -5.17 7.08 -17.27
N GLY A 246 -4.29 7.68 -16.45
CA GLY A 246 -2.87 7.35 -16.45
C GLY A 246 -2.61 5.94 -15.93
N ALA A 247 -3.30 5.54 -14.86
CA ALA A 247 -3.21 4.19 -14.32
C ALA A 247 -3.64 3.13 -15.35
N PHE A 248 -4.70 3.38 -16.12
CA PHE A 248 -5.18 2.47 -17.17
C PHE A 248 -4.10 2.22 -18.23
N LYS A 249 -3.39 3.28 -18.65
CA LYS A 249 -2.28 3.15 -19.61
C LYS A 249 -1.13 2.30 -19.07
N LEU A 250 -0.77 2.48 -17.81
CA LEU A 250 0.26 1.66 -17.16
C LEU A 250 -0.19 0.19 -17.04
N LEU A 251 -1.46 -0.07 -16.76
CA LEU A 251 -2.00 -1.44 -16.76
C LEU A 251 -1.97 -2.06 -18.16
N CYS A 252 -2.25 -1.30 -19.23
CA CYS A 252 -2.07 -1.78 -20.61
C CYS A 252 -0.61 -2.16 -20.88
N GLU A 253 0.34 -1.43 -20.29
CA GLU A 253 1.76 -1.76 -20.35
C GLU A 253 2.09 -3.04 -19.58
N VAL A 254 1.59 -3.20 -18.35
CA VAL A 254 1.72 -4.44 -17.58
C VAL A 254 1.19 -5.63 -18.37
N ILE A 255 -0.02 -5.54 -18.93
CA ILE A 255 -0.64 -6.58 -19.78
C ILE A 255 0.24 -6.91 -20.98
N SER A 256 0.79 -5.87 -21.62
CA SER A 256 1.64 -6.04 -22.79
C SER A 256 2.88 -6.88 -22.48
N TYR A 257 3.48 -6.68 -21.30
CA TYR A 257 4.62 -7.46 -20.81
C TYR A 257 4.20 -8.86 -20.32
N ASP A 258 3.10 -8.99 -19.57
CA ASP A 258 2.57 -10.29 -19.10
C ASP A 258 2.30 -11.24 -20.28
N LEU A 259 1.77 -10.71 -21.37
CA LEU A 259 1.44 -11.46 -22.59
C LEU A 259 2.57 -11.46 -23.64
N SER A 260 3.78 -11.07 -23.27
CA SER A 260 4.91 -10.99 -24.20
C SER A 260 5.79 -12.23 -24.22
N GLY A 261 5.87 -12.96 -23.11
CA GLY A 261 6.88 -14.00 -22.86
C GLY A 261 8.22 -13.49 -22.35
N LEU A 262 8.35 -12.18 -22.11
CA LEU A 262 9.54 -11.59 -21.48
C LEU A 262 9.60 -11.94 -19.99
N CYS A 263 10.77 -12.40 -19.55
CA CYS A 263 11.07 -12.73 -18.16
C CYS A 263 12.34 -12.00 -17.68
N ASN A 264 12.72 -12.16 -16.42
CA ASN A 264 13.99 -11.59 -15.93
C ASN A 264 15.19 -12.28 -16.58
N GLY A 265 16.14 -11.48 -17.07
CA GLY A 265 17.31 -11.97 -17.79
C GLY A 265 17.00 -12.55 -19.18
N PHE A 266 15.86 -12.19 -19.79
CA PHE A 266 15.45 -12.74 -21.08
C PHE A 266 16.56 -12.59 -22.14
N ASN A 267 16.95 -13.71 -22.75
CA ASN A 267 17.87 -13.74 -23.88
C ASN A 267 17.26 -14.59 -25.00
N MET A 268 17.20 -14.00 -26.20
CA MET A 268 16.63 -14.62 -27.39
C MET A 268 17.27 -15.97 -27.75
N GLU A 269 18.54 -16.18 -27.39
CA GLU A 269 19.26 -17.45 -27.61
C GLU A 269 18.65 -18.63 -26.86
N TYR A 270 17.96 -18.37 -25.75
CA TYR A 270 17.30 -19.39 -24.93
C TYR A 270 15.79 -19.51 -25.21
N LEU A 271 15.32 -18.97 -26.34
CA LEU A 271 13.89 -18.96 -26.67
C LEU A 271 13.28 -20.37 -26.68
N SER A 272 14.00 -21.38 -27.17
CA SER A 272 13.51 -22.76 -27.19
C SER A 272 13.14 -23.26 -25.80
N ILE A 273 13.96 -22.94 -24.79
CA ILE A 273 13.73 -23.29 -23.38
C ILE A 273 12.51 -22.55 -22.85
N TYR A 274 12.42 -21.23 -23.08
CA TYR A 274 11.28 -20.44 -22.59
C TYR A 274 9.95 -20.92 -23.21
N SER A 275 9.99 -21.27 -24.49
CA SER A 275 8.80 -21.62 -25.26
C SER A 275 8.11 -22.91 -24.83
N GLU A 276 8.79 -23.77 -24.07
CA GLU A 276 8.20 -25.01 -23.52
C GLU A 276 6.96 -24.75 -22.66
N ASN A 277 6.85 -23.56 -22.07
CA ASN A 277 5.77 -23.18 -21.17
C ASN A 277 4.90 -22.01 -21.69
N PHE A 278 5.01 -21.63 -22.96
CA PHE A 278 4.18 -20.55 -23.53
C PHE A 278 2.78 -21.02 -23.94
N PHE A 279 2.63 -22.32 -24.23
CA PHE A 279 1.40 -22.91 -24.75
C PHE A 279 1.25 -24.35 -24.25
N PRO A 280 0.02 -24.91 -24.19
CA PRO A 280 -1.29 -24.28 -24.41
C PRO A 280 -1.71 -23.39 -23.22
N TYR A 281 -2.88 -22.74 -23.31
CA TYR A 281 -3.39 -21.81 -22.29
C TYR A 281 -3.35 -22.40 -20.87
N GLU A 282 -3.82 -23.64 -20.69
CA GLU A 282 -3.95 -24.28 -19.36
C GLU A 282 -2.60 -24.49 -18.66
N LYS A 283 -1.50 -24.51 -19.43
CA LYS A 283 -0.14 -24.72 -18.94
C LYS A 283 0.75 -23.49 -19.12
N SER A 284 0.19 -22.41 -19.67
CA SER A 284 0.97 -21.23 -20.03
C SER A 284 1.42 -20.45 -18.80
N ILE A 285 2.69 -20.07 -18.78
CA ILE A 285 3.20 -19.06 -17.83
C ILE A 285 2.97 -17.62 -18.34
N VAL A 286 2.62 -17.49 -19.61
CA VAL A 286 2.31 -16.21 -20.29
C VAL A 286 0.82 -16.03 -20.21
N THR A 287 0.34 -15.55 -19.07
CA THR A 287 -1.09 -15.34 -18.76
C THR A 287 -1.26 -14.04 -17.98
N MET A 288 -2.50 -13.55 -17.86
CA MET A 288 -2.79 -12.38 -17.04
C MET A 288 -3.08 -12.77 -15.60
N ALA A 289 -2.57 -11.99 -14.65
CA ALA A 289 -2.94 -12.16 -13.25
C ALA A 289 -4.41 -11.74 -13.03
N PRO A 290 -5.26 -12.53 -12.34
CA PRO A 290 -6.67 -12.23 -12.13
C PRO A 290 -6.94 -10.85 -11.48
N ALA A 291 -6.00 -10.37 -10.67
CA ALA A 291 -6.08 -9.04 -10.05
C ALA A 291 -6.03 -7.91 -11.09
N ILE A 292 -5.25 -8.07 -12.18
CA ILE A 292 -5.16 -7.10 -13.28
C ILE A 292 -6.46 -7.10 -14.08
N THR A 293 -6.99 -8.28 -14.41
CA THR A 293 -8.29 -8.44 -15.07
C THR A 293 -9.39 -7.71 -14.32
N LYS A 294 -9.47 -7.90 -12.99
CA LYS A 294 -10.45 -7.21 -12.14
C LYS A 294 -10.25 -5.68 -12.13
N ARG A 295 -9.01 -5.20 -12.12
CA ARG A 295 -8.71 -3.76 -12.17
C ARG A 295 -9.19 -3.14 -13.47
N ILE A 296 -8.87 -3.74 -14.62
CA ILE A 296 -9.33 -3.26 -15.94
C ILE A 296 -10.86 -3.21 -16.00
N LYS A 297 -11.54 -4.27 -15.56
CA LYS A 297 -13.00 -4.31 -15.52
C LYS A 297 -13.58 -3.17 -14.69
N ASN A 298 -13.12 -3.03 -13.44
CA ASN A 298 -13.58 -1.97 -12.55
C ASN A 298 -13.36 -0.58 -13.15
N MET A 299 -12.20 -0.32 -13.76
CA MET A 299 -11.92 0.97 -14.40
C MET A 299 -12.83 1.22 -15.59
N SER A 300 -13.14 0.19 -16.39
CA SER A 300 -14.12 0.28 -17.48
C SER A 300 -15.49 0.68 -16.95
N ASP A 301 -15.93 0.05 -15.87
CA ASP A 301 -17.21 0.36 -15.21
C ASP A 301 -17.23 1.80 -14.67
N ASP A 302 -16.16 2.22 -14.00
CA ASP A 302 -16.01 3.57 -13.43
C ASP A 302 -15.97 4.66 -14.53
N PHE A 303 -15.40 4.36 -15.69
CA PHE A 303 -15.42 5.25 -16.86
C PHE A 303 -16.75 5.23 -17.61
N GLY A 304 -17.65 4.29 -17.30
CA GLY A 304 -18.91 4.10 -18.01
C GLY A 304 -18.73 3.59 -19.44
N TRP A 305 -17.65 2.83 -19.71
CA TRP A 305 -17.39 2.29 -21.03
C TRP A 305 -18.21 1.03 -21.31
N SER A 306 -18.78 0.97 -22.51
CA SER A 306 -19.23 -0.28 -23.11
C SER A 306 -18.05 -1.21 -23.41
N GLU A 307 -18.30 -2.51 -23.59
CA GLU A 307 -17.27 -3.47 -23.98
C GLU A 307 -16.55 -3.05 -25.28
N LYS A 308 -17.29 -2.50 -26.25
CA LYS A 308 -16.71 -1.98 -27.49
C LYS A 308 -15.74 -0.81 -27.25
N GLU A 309 -16.07 0.07 -26.31
CA GLU A 309 -15.18 1.16 -25.92
C GLU A 309 -13.96 0.65 -25.15
N LEU A 310 -14.15 -0.34 -24.26
CA LEU A 310 -13.03 -0.99 -23.58
C LEU A 310 -12.05 -1.61 -24.59
N ILE A 311 -12.56 -2.39 -25.55
CA ILE A 311 -11.77 -2.99 -26.64
C ILE A 311 -11.00 -1.91 -27.41
N SER A 312 -11.68 -0.84 -27.82
CA SER A 312 -11.07 0.26 -28.57
C SER A 312 -9.95 0.96 -27.80
N ASN A 313 -10.18 1.24 -26.51
CA ASN A 313 -9.19 1.89 -25.66
C ASN A 313 -8.00 0.97 -25.35
N LEU A 314 -8.24 -0.30 -25.04
CA LEU A 314 -7.18 -1.30 -24.85
C LEU A 314 -6.33 -1.42 -26.12
N LEU A 315 -6.96 -1.59 -27.28
CA LEU A 315 -6.25 -1.74 -28.55
C LEU A 315 -5.39 -0.52 -28.86
N LYS A 316 -5.93 0.69 -28.65
CA LYS A 316 -5.19 1.94 -28.84
C LYS A 316 -3.93 1.99 -27.99
N GLU A 317 -4.04 1.75 -26.69
CA GLU A 317 -2.90 1.87 -25.77
C GLU A 317 -1.91 0.70 -25.96
N ILE A 318 -2.38 -0.53 -26.13
CA ILE A 318 -1.53 -1.72 -26.36
C ILE A 318 -0.75 -1.62 -27.68
N SER A 319 -1.38 -1.13 -28.75
CA SER A 319 -0.71 -0.99 -30.06
C SER A 319 0.40 0.05 -30.07
N ALA A 320 0.40 1.00 -29.13
CA ALA A 320 1.44 2.01 -29.01
C ALA A 320 2.72 1.48 -28.34
N ILE A 321 2.65 0.31 -27.69
CA ILE A 321 3.74 -0.25 -26.89
C ILE A 321 4.69 -1.06 -27.77
N LYS A 322 5.98 -0.75 -27.67
CA LYS A 322 7.04 -1.48 -28.37
C LYS A 322 7.77 -2.40 -27.40
N LEU A 323 7.74 -3.68 -27.68
CA LEU A 323 8.41 -4.71 -26.88
C LEU A 323 9.58 -5.32 -27.66
N PRO A 324 10.67 -5.71 -26.98
CA PRO A 324 11.78 -6.40 -27.62
C PRO A 324 11.39 -7.80 -28.14
N PHE A 325 10.35 -8.40 -27.58
CA PHE A 325 9.80 -9.68 -28.00
C PHE A 325 8.32 -9.74 -27.64
N THR A 326 7.51 -10.45 -28.44
CA THR A 326 6.09 -10.67 -28.16
C THR A 326 5.63 -11.99 -28.74
N ILE A 327 4.75 -12.68 -28.01
CA ILE A 327 4.09 -13.90 -28.46
C ILE A 327 2.77 -13.57 -29.16
N PHE A 328 1.96 -12.75 -28.52
CA PHE A 328 0.66 -12.29 -29.01
C PHE A 328 0.77 -10.94 -29.71
N ILE A 329 0.00 -10.75 -30.79
CA ILE A 329 -0.16 -9.43 -31.44
C ILE A 329 -1.12 -8.55 -30.62
N PRO A 330 -1.16 -7.22 -30.82
CA PRO A 330 -2.01 -6.32 -30.04
C PRO A 330 -3.48 -6.76 -29.99
N GLU A 331 -4.05 -7.17 -31.13
CA GLU A 331 -5.44 -7.62 -31.24
C GLU A 331 -5.70 -8.83 -30.35
N GLU A 332 -4.83 -9.84 -30.40
CA GLU A 332 -4.94 -11.03 -29.56
C GLU A 332 -4.78 -10.72 -28.07
N LYS A 333 -3.90 -9.77 -27.71
CA LYS A 333 -3.77 -9.33 -26.31
C LYS A 333 -5.08 -8.74 -25.79
N VAL A 334 -5.75 -7.93 -26.61
CA VAL A 334 -7.06 -7.36 -26.27
C VAL A 334 -8.11 -8.46 -26.15
N GLU A 335 -8.15 -9.40 -27.09
CA GLU A 335 -9.08 -10.54 -27.04
C GLU A 335 -8.85 -11.40 -25.80
N ILE A 336 -7.60 -11.64 -25.41
CA ILE A 336 -7.26 -12.33 -24.15
C ILE A 336 -7.82 -11.56 -22.95
N VAL A 337 -7.62 -10.23 -22.88
CA VAL A 337 -8.17 -9.42 -21.77
C VAL A 337 -9.69 -9.58 -21.66
N ILE A 338 -10.42 -9.50 -22.78
CA ILE A 338 -11.88 -9.63 -22.78
C ILE A 338 -12.32 -11.04 -22.39
N ALA A 339 -11.65 -12.07 -22.93
CA ALA A 339 -11.97 -13.44 -22.59
C ALA A 339 -11.68 -13.76 -21.11
N GLU A 340 -10.60 -13.21 -20.53
CA GLU A 340 -10.31 -13.30 -19.09
C GLU A 340 -11.38 -12.59 -18.24
N ILE A 341 -11.87 -11.42 -18.67
CA ILE A 341 -12.96 -10.70 -17.97
C ILE A 341 -14.25 -11.51 -17.94
N ASN A 342 -14.50 -12.27 -19.02
CA ASN A 342 -15.73 -13.04 -19.23
C ASN A 342 -15.61 -14.52 -18.81
N ASP A 343 -14.44 -14.97 -18.32
CA ASP A 343 -14.11 -16.39 -18.04
C ASP A 343 -14.36 -17.30 -19.27
N ASP A 344 -14.12 -16.78 -20.48
CA ASP A 344 -14.31 -17.49 -21.75
C ASP A 344 -13.06 -18.32 -22.13
N LYS A 345 -12.98 -19.50 -21.53
CA LYS A 345 -11.85 -20.43 -21.74
C LYS A 345 -11.74 -20.96 -23.16
N LEU A 346 -12.85 -21.13 -23.87
CA LEU A 346 -12.84 -21.62 -25.26
C LEU A 346 -12.17 -20.61 -26.18
N THR A 347 -12.48 -19.32 -25.99
CA THR A 347 -11.82 -18.24 -26.72
C THR A 347 -10.34 -18.16 -26.37
N LEU A 348 -9.97 -18.27 -25.08
CA LEU A 348 -8.56 -18.30 -24.66
C LEU A 348 -7.79 -19.46 -25.31
N GLU A 349 -8.32 -20.69 -25.26
CA GLU A 349 -7.74 -21.85 -25.92
C GLU A 349 -7.51 -21.60 -27.43
N SER A 350 -8.49 -21.01 -28.11
CA SER A 350 -8.42 -20.68 -29.54
C SER A 350 -7.31 -19.66 -29.86
N ILE A 351 -7.22 -18.59 -29.07
CA ILE A 351 -6.21 -17.54 -29.24
C ILE A 351 -4.80 -18.11 -29.01
N TYR A 352 -4.61 -18.90 -27.95
CA TYR A 352 -3.31 -19.51 -27.65
C TYR A 352 -2.91 -20.52 -28.73
N ASN A 353 -3.84 -21.30 -29.27
CA ASN A 353 -3.56 -22.20 -30.39
C ASN A 353 -3.14 -21.43 -31.66
N THR A 354 -3.77 -20.28 -31.92
CA THR A 354 -3.41 -19.39 -33.04
C THR A 354 -2.03 -18.79 -32.83
N GLY A 355 -1.76 -18.27 -31.62
CA GLY A 355 -0.45 -17.77 -31.21
C GLY A 355 0.65 -18.83 -31.34
N ALA A 356 0.39 -20.06 -30.93
CA ALA A 356 1.33 -21.17 -31.02
C ALA A 356 1.70 -21.48 -32.48
N LYS A 357 0.70 -21.55 -33.37
CA LYS A 357 0.94 -21.78 -34.82
C LYS A 357 1.79 -20.65 -35.43
N ARG A 358 1.48 -19.38 -35.09
CA ARG A 358 2.28 -18.24 -35.56
C ARG A 358 3.70 -18.29 -35.01
N PHE A 359 3.85 -18.56 -33.72
CA PHE A 359 5.13 -18.65 -33.03
C PHE A 359 6.05 -19.72 -33.66
N LYS A 360 5.55 -20.95 -33.83
CA LYS A 360 6.30 -22.05 -34.47
C LYS A 360 6.73 -21.70 -35.90
N ARG A 361 5.84 -21.08 -36.68
CA ARG A 361 6.16 -20.64 -38.04
C ARG A 361 7.25 -19.57 -38.07
N GLN A 362 7.22 -18.62 -37.13
CA GLN A 362 8.15 -17.50 -37.07
C GLN A 362 9.55 -17.94 -36.61
N TYR A 363 9.64 -18.79 -35.59
CA TYR A 363 10.91 -19.15 -34.96
C TYR A 363 11.44 -20.52 -35.36
N ARG A 364 10.66 -21.32 -36.11
CA ARG A 364 11.02 -22.67 -36.58
C ARG A 364 11.39 -23.63 -35.43
N ILE A 365 10.66 -23.51 -34.32
CA ILE A 365 10.75 -24.35 -33.11
C ILE A 365 9.51 -25.24 -33.02
#